data_AF-A0A7X8V5R9-F1
#
_entry.id   AF-A0A7X8V5R9-F1
#
_cell.length_a   1.000
_cell.length_b   1.000
_cell.length_c   1.000
_cell.angle_alpha   90.00
_cell.angle_beta   90.00
_cell.angle_gamma   90.00
#
_symmetry.space_group_name_H-M   'P 1'
#
loop_
_entity.id
_entity.type
_entity.pdbx_description
1 polymer ?
#
loop_
_entity_poly.entity_id
_entity_poly.type
_entity_poly.pdbx_seq_one_letter_code
_entity_poly.pdbx_strand_id
1 'polypeptide(L)'
;VTRVAAEYSRRVPTGPLNQVVRDAVDRRHPPSRKGKALKIYYATQVQVKPPTIQFWVNDPELVHFSYKRFLENRIREEFGFTGTPLRLFFKKRGRKAEDYY
;
A
#
# COMPACT_ATOMS: atom_id res chain seq x y z
N VAL A 1 10.84 2.74 26.68
CA VAL A 1 11.28 1.96 25.48
C VAL A 1 10.12 1.16 24.83
N THR A 2 8.84 1.40 25.18
CA THR A 2 7.80 0.35 25.07
C THR A 2 6.69 0.52 24.02
N ARG A 3 6.48 1.70 23.39
CA ARG A 3 5.44 1.85 22.33
C ARG A 3 5.95 1.58 20.91
N VAL A 4 7.17 2.03 20.60
CA VAL A 4 7.76 1.93 19.25
C VAL A 4 8.02 0.47 18.84
N ALA A 5 8.42 -0.40 19.77
CA ALA A 5 8.70 -1.80 19.49
C ALA A 5 7.44 -2.63 19.16
N ALA A 6 6.28 -2.28 19.75
CA ALA A 6 4.99 -2.91 19.49
C ALA A 6 4.45 -2.53 18.10
N GLU A 7 4.51 -1.24 17.75
CA GLU A 7 4.17 -0.74 16.40
C GLU A 7 5.07 -1.34 15.32
N TYR A 8 6.36 -1.52 15.63
CA TYR A 8 7.33 -2.16 14.74
C TYR A 8 7.05 -3.66 14.49
N SER A 9 6.24 -4.31 15.33
CA SER A 9 5.92 -5.74 15.20
C SER A 9 4.48 -6.03 14.75
N ARG A 10 3.67 -4.99 14.47
CA ARG A 10 2.27 -5.16 14.12
C ARG A 10 2.12 -5.74 12.72
N ARG A 11 1.45 -6.90 12.64
CA ARG A 11 0.97 -7.47 11.38
C ARG A 11 -0.44 -6.96 11.11
N VAL A 12 -0.62 -6.25 10.01
CA VAL A 12 -1.89 -5.75 9.52
C VAL A 12 -2.54 -6.83 8.66
N PRO A 13 -3.76 -7.29 9.01
CA PRO A 13 -4.49 -8.23 8.18
C PRO A 13 -4.81 -7.61 6.81
N THR A 14 -4.80 -8.44 5.77
CA THR A 14 -4.98 -8.00 4.37
C THR A 14 -6.35 -7.40 4.12
N GLY A 15 -7.42 -7.91 4.73
CA GLY A 15 -8.79 -7.38 4.56
C GLY A 15 -8.92 -5.89 4.93
N PRO A 16 -8.67 -5.51 6.19
CA PRO A 16 -8.67 -4.11 6.64
C PRO A 16 -7.73 -3.22 5.82
N LEU A 17 -6.51 -3.70 5.52
CA LEU A 17 -5.57 -2.94 4.70
C LEU A 17 -6.16 -2.60 3.32
N ASN A 18 -6.77 -3.58 2.66
CA ASN A 18 -7.37 -3.37 1.35
C ASN A 18 -8.59 -2.46 1.40
N GLN A 19 -9.35 -2.46 2.51
CA GLN A 19 -10.44 -1.52 2.70
C GLN A 19 -9.94 -0.08 2.77
N VAL A 20 -8.94 0.20 3.61
CA VAL A 20 -8.32 1.53 3.73
C VAL A 20 -7.75 2.01 2.40
N VAL A 21 -7.12 1.11 1.64
CA VAL A 21 -6.56 1.43 0.33
C VAL A 21 -7.65 1.78 -0.67
N ARG A 22 -8.77 1.04 -0.70
CA ARG A 22 -9.93 1.37 -1.55
C ARG A 22 -10.51 2.73 -1.19
N ASP A 23 -10.79 2.96 0.09
CA ASP A 23 -11.34 4.24 0.56
C ASP A 23 -10.40 5.41 0.24
N ALA A 24 -9.08 5.21 0.32
CA ALA A 24 -8.09 6.21 -0.06
C ALA A 24 -8.10 6.51 -1.56
N VAL A 25 -8.25 5.49 -2.41
CA VAL A 25 -8.33 5.63 -3.88
C VAL A 25 -9.62 6.33 -4.28
N ASP A 26 -10.74 5.99 -3.65
CA ASP A 26 -12.05 6.60 -3.94
C ASP A 26 -12.09 8.09 -3.56
N ARG A 27 -11.47 8.44 -2.43
CA ARG A 27 -11.30 9.84 -2.01
C ARG A 27 -10.37 10.63 -2.93
N ARG A 28 -9.30 9.99 -3.41
CA ARG A 28 -8.30 10.62 -4.27
C ARG A 28 -7.91 9.68 -5.39
N HIS A 29 -8.55 9.90 -6.53
CA HIS A 29 -8.21 9.21 -7.75
C HIS A 29 -6.74 9.44 -8.12
N PRO A 30 -6.03 8.38 -8.52
CA PRO A 30 -4.64 8.52 -8.92
C PRO A 30 -4.52 9.33 -10.22
N PRO A 31 -3.44 10.11 -10.37
CA PRO A 31 -3.21 10.86 -11.59
C PRO A 31 -3.04 9.90 -12.77
N SER A 32 -3.74 10.18 -13.86
CA SER A 32 -3.54 9.48 -15.12
C SER A 32 -2.19 9.89 -15.72
N ARG A 33 -1.38 8.91 -16.11
CA ARG A 33 -0.11 9.14 -16.83
C ARG A 33 -0.16 8.39 -18.15
N LYS A 34 0.24 9.04 -19.25
CA LYS A 34 0.26 8.45 -20.60
C LYS A 34 -1.11 7.85 -21.02
N GLY A 35 -2.21 8.50 -20.64
CA GLY A 35 -3.58 8.03 -20.93
C GLY A 35 -4.02 6.80 -20.12
N LYS A 36 -3.22 6.33 -19.16
CA LYS A 36 -3.54 5.20 -18.28
C LYS A 36 -3.73 5.66 -16.84
N ALA A 37 -4.85 5.27 -16.23
CA ALA A 37 -5.04 5.42 -14.80
C ALA A 37 -4.27 4.33 -14.04
N LEU A 38 -3.68 4.68 -12.90
CA LEU A 38 -3.13 3.69 -11.98
C LEU A 38 -4.28 2.85 -11.41
N LYS A 39 -4.19 1.53 -11.52
CA LYS A 39 -5.12 0.59 -10.90
C LYS A 39 -4.38 -0.17 -9.82
N ILE A 40 -4.85 -0.05 -8.58
CA ILE A 40 -4.38 -0.84 -7.45
C ILE A 40 -5.35 -2.01 -7.29
N TYR A 41 -4.84 -3.23 -7.40
CA TYR A 41 -5.65 -4.45 -7.28
C TYR A 41 -5.82 -4.84 -5.82
N TYR A 42 -4.70 -4.96 -5.11
CA TYR A 42 -4.67 -5.30 -3.70
C TYR A 42 -3.32 -4.94 -3.09
N ALA A 43 -3.27 -4.88 -1.76
CA ALA A 43 -2.10 -4.64 -0.96
C ALA A 43 -1.95 -5.72 0.12
N THR A 44 -0.71 -6.06 0.46
CA THR A 44 -0.38 -7.04 1.50
C THR A 44 0.85 -6.60 2.27
N GLN A 45 0.91 -6.92 3.56
CA GLN A 45 2.14 -6.74 4.34
C GLN A 45 3.05 -7.97 4.16
N VAL A 46 4.20 -7.76 3.53
CA VAL A 46 5.17 -8.82 3.21
C VAL A 46 6.25 -8.96 4.27
N GLN A 47 6.53 -7.91 5.02
CA GLN A 47 7.51 -7.91 6.09
C GLN A 47 7.04 -7.05 7.26
N VAL A 48 7.39 -7.47 8.47
CA VAL A 48 6.99 -6.80 9.72
C VAL A 48 8.06 -5.83 10.20
N LYS A 49 9.35 -6.15 10.04
CA LYS A 49 10.48 -5.38 10.57
C LYS A 49 11.53 -5.12 9.46
N PRO A 50 11.52 -3.97 8.77
CA PRO A 50 10.54 -2.89 8.87
C PRO A 50 9.19 -3.24 8.22
N PRO A 51 8.08 -2.60 8.64
CA PRO A 51 6.77 -2.78 8.04
C PRO A 51 6.84 -2.47 6.55
N THR A 52 6.60 -3.49 5.74
CA THR A 52 6.71 -3.40 4.29
C THR A 52 5.41 -3.84 3.66
N ILE A 53 4.78 -2.92 2.93
CA ILE A 53 3.53 -3.14 2.23
C ILE A 53 3.82 -3.22 0.73
N GLN A 54 3.43 -4.34 0.15
CA GLN A 54 3.50 -4.57 -1.28
C GLN A 54 2.12 -4.34 -1.88
N PHE A 55 2.05 -3.39 -2.81
CA PHE A 55 0.90 -3.14 -3.66
C PHE A 55 1.07 -3.86 -4.98
N TRP A 56 -0.02 -4.45 -5.46
CA TRP A 56 -0.13 -5.02 -6.78
C TRP A 56 -0.90 -4.06 -7.66
N VAL A 57 -0.24 -3.58 -8.72
CA VAL A 57 -0.76 -2.54 -9.61
C VAL A 57 -0.71 -2.98 -11.06
N ASN A 58 -1.40 -2.26 -11.94
CA ASN A 58 -1.31 -2.47 -13.38
C ASN A 58 0.07 -2.07 -13.94
N ASP A 59 0.63 -0.97 -13.46
CA ASP A 59 1.93 -0.46 -13.88
C ASP A 59 2.58 0.37 -12.76
N PRO A 60 3.72 -0.08 -12.19
CA PRO A 60 4.45 0.65 -11.16
C PRO A 60 4.95 2.03 -11.60
N GLU A 61 5.22 2.26 -12.90
CA GLU A 61 5.70 3.55 -13.40
C GLU A 61 4.66 4.66 -13.35
N LEU A 62 3.38 4.29 -13.22
CA LEU A 62 2.27 5.22 -13.05
C LEU A 62 2.19 5.76 -11.61
N VAL A 63 2.88 5.13 -10.66
CA VAL A 63 2.86 5.55 -9.25
C VAL A 63 3.80 6.73 -9.04
N HIS A 64 3.24 7.93 -9.05
CA HIS A 64 3.99 9.14 -8.72
C HIS A 64 4.36 9.20 -7.22
N PHE A 65 5.49 9.83 -6.89
CA PHE A 65 5.97 9.91 -5.50
C PHE A 65 4.95 10.56 -4.56
N SER A 66 4.20 11.56 -5.04
CA SER A 66 3.17 12.24 -4.25
C SER A 66 2.01 11.32 -3.90
N TYR A 67 1.63 10.43 -4.83
CA TYR A 67 0.58 9.43 -4.59
C TYR A 67 1.06 8.33 -3.63
N LYS A 68 2.32 7.91 -3.76
CA LYS A 68 2.96 7.02 -2.80
C LYS A 68 2.93 7.61 -1.38
N ARG A 69 3.28 8.89 -1.21
CA ARG A 69 3.24 9.57 0.10
C ARG A 69 1.82 9.70 0.64
N PHE A 70 0.86 9.99 -0.22
CA PHE A 70 -0.55 9.99 0.17
C PHE A 70 -0.99 8.63 0.74
N LEU A 71 -0.72 7.53 0.03
CA LEU A 71 -1.05 6.19 0.52
C LEU A 71 -0.30 5.85 1.82
N GLU A 72 0.96 6.25 1.94
CA GLU A 72 1.74 6.07 3.17
C GLU A 72 1.07 6.76 4.36
N ASN A 73 0.68 8.02 4.19
CA ASN A 73 0.03 8.79 5.25
C ASN A 73 -1.32 8.18 5.65
N ARG A 74 -2.15 7.76 4.67
CA ARG A 74 -3.44 7.12 4.95
C ARG A 74 -3.29 5.81 5.73
N ILE A 75 -2.28 5.01 5.40
CA ILE A 75 -2.01 3.77 6.12
C ILE A 75 -1.47 4.06 7.53
N ARG A 76 -0.64 5.09 7.68
CA ARG A 76 -0.14 5.51 9.00
C ARG A 76 -1.26 6.02 9.90
N GLU A 77 -2.18 6.81 9.34
CA GLU A 77 -3.34 7.34 10.06
C GLU A 77 -4.24 6.22 10.62
N GLU A 78 -4.45 5.14 9.85
CA GLU A 78 -5.32 4.04 10.29
C GLU A 78 -4.62 3.06 11.24
N PHE A 79 -3.41 2.62 10.89
CA PHE A 79 -2.78 1.48 11.55
C PHE A 79 -1.68 1.84 12.54
N GLY A 80 -1.21 3.10 12.56
CA GLY A 80 -0.09 3.53 13.38
C GLY A 80 1.24 3.57 12.61
N PHE A 81 2.31 3.01 13.16
CA PHE A 81 3.71 3.10 12.65
C PHE A 81 4.47 4.41 12.93
N THR A 82 4.03 5.22 13.89
CA THR A 82 4.77 6.41 14.35
C THR A 82 6.18 6.03 14.81
N GLY A 83 7.20 6.71 14.29
CA GLY A 83 8.61 6.43 14.61
C GLY A 83 9.23 5.25 13.85
N THR A 84 8.50 4.58 12.97
CA THR A 84 9.01 3.50 12.12
C THR A 84 8.97 3.88 10.63
N PRO A 85 10.01 3.55 9.84
CA PRO A 85 9.96 3.70 8.39
C PRO A 85 9.00 2.68 7.76
N LEU A 86 7.88 3.13 7.21
CA LEU A 86 6.93 2.31 6.45
C LEU A 86 7.41 2.22 4.99
N ARG A 87 7.72 1.01 4.52
CA ARG A 87 8.18 0.79 3.15
C ARG A 87 7.02 0.39 2.26
N LEU A 88 6.75 1.19 1.23
CA LEU A 88 5.77 0.85 0.19
C LEU A 88 6.48 0.43 -1.10
N PHE A 89 6.18 -0.78 -1.56
CA PHE A 89 6.60 -1.30 -2.86
C PHE A 89 5.40 -1.46 -3.78
N PHE A 90 5.61 -1.21 -5.07
CA PHE A 90 4.60 -1.34 -6.10
C PHE A 90 5.13 -2.32 -7.14
N LYS A 91 4.37 -3.38 -7.39
CA LYS A 91 4.74 -4.43 -8.32
C LYS A 91 3.62 -4.64 -9.32
N LYS A 92 3.99 -4.82 -10.57
CA LYS A 92 3.04 -5.16 -11.62
C LYS A 92 2.43 -6.53 -11.31
N ARG A 93 1.10 -6.62 -11.32
CA ARG A 93 0.41 -7.92 -11.26
C ARG A 93 0.79 -8.73 -12.50
N GLY A 94 1.43 -9.88 -12.31
CA GLY A 94 1.74 -10.80 -13.41
C GLY A 94 0.46 -11.46 -13.92
N ARG A 95 0.39 -11.73 -15.24
CA ARG A 95 -0.77 -12.39 -15.88
C ARG A 95 -1.22 -13.69 -15.19
N LYS A 96 -0.30 -14.48 -14.62
CA LYS A 96 -0.61 -15.79 -14.01
C LYS A 96 -1.55 -15.77 -12.79
N ALA A 97 -1.81 -14.61 -12.19
CA ALA A 97 -2.77 -14.50 -11.07
C ALA A 97 -4.22 -14.29 -11.54
N GLU A 98 -4.45 -14.09 -12.84
CA GLU A 98 -5.78 -13.89 -13.44
C GLU A 98 -6.55 -15.21 -13.58
N ASP A 99 -5.85 -16.35 -13.53
CA ASP A 99 -6.42 -17.68 -13.75
C ASP A 99 -6.86 -18.41 -12.45
N TYR A 100 -6.79 -17.75 -11.30
CA TYR A 100 -7.03 -18.37 -9.98
C TYR A 100 -8.18 -17.74 -9.16
N TYR A 101 -8.94 -16.80 -9.74
CA TYR A 101 -10.12 -16.19 -9.11
C TYR A 101 -11.29 -16.13 -10.07
#